data_AF-A0A7W1JMN9-F1
#
_entry.id   AF-A0A7W1JMN9-F1
#
_cell.length_a   1.000
_cell.length_b   1.000
_cell.length_c   1.000
_cell.angle_alpha   90.00
_cell.angle_beta   90.00
_cell.angle_gamma   90.00
#
_symmetry.space_group_name_H-M   'P 1'
#
loop_
_entity.id
_entity.type
_entity.pdbx_description
1 polymer ?
#
loop_
_entity_poly.entity_id
_entity_poly.type
_entity_poly.pdbx_seq_one_letter_code
_entity_poly.pdbx_strand_id
1 'polypeptide(L)'
;MAKIVITDEQKKVLENFLEENRPAELINTYLCFIEEKFNLQPVIFPKEKTIYQSAEDTVRIMEKEDKIWHETEIKINFGHSSVNDETKKIYICPFTGKVFGDNTNPNPQDAIYDWVSKCPENTERVGGLRVKRFFVSEDPDVIKSYIDKTKTRKESIKKVVYSSVLSGKLFNSKESVIDDFKRNYLKKLSLVEVQNQNKFQIEEHFLAFIQKQLAEDKITSFVEALADCEEFLPYVERWVEAED
;
A
#
# COMPACT_ATOMS: atom_id res chain seq x y z
N MET A 1 -41.29 4.22 -21.61
CA MET A 1 -39.91 3.84 -21.24
C MET A 1 -39.03 5.05 -21.48
N ALA A 2 -38.09 5.36 -20.59
CA ALA A 2 -37.19 6.50 -20.78
C ALA A 2 -36.18 6.15 -21.88
N LYS A 3 -36.20 6.88 -23.00
CA LYS A 3 -35.29 6.67 -24.12
C LYS A 3 -33.85 6.85 -23.64
N ILE A 4 -32.99 5.85 -23.83
CA ILE A 4 -31.56 5.99 -23.57
C ILE A 4 -31.01 7.00 -24.58
N VAL A 5 -30.31 8.02 -24.09
CA VAL A 5 -29.59 8.99 -24.92
C VAL A 5 -28.11 8.73 -24.74
N ILE A 6 -27.41 8.45 -25.84
CA ILE A 6 -25.96 8.21 -25.88
C ILE A 6 -25.28 9.55 -26.15
N THR A 7 -24.42 9.99 -25.23
CA THR A 7 -23.67 11.24 -25.37
C THR A 7 -22.47 11.07 -26.31
N ASP A 8 -21.94 12.16 -26.86
CA ASP A 8 -20.76 12.11 -27.74
C ASP A 8 -19.52 11.52 -27.03
N GLU A 9 -19.40 11.71 -25.72
CA GLU A 9 -18.33 11.08 -24.92
C GLU A 9 -18.51 9.56 -24.86
N GLN A 10 -19.74 9.09 -24.63
CA GLN A 10 -20.07 7.67 -24.62
C GLN A 10 -19.86 7.03 -26.00
N LYS A 11 -20.21 7.75 -27.08
CA LYS A 11 -19.93 7.29 -28.45
C LYS A 11 -18.43 7.03 -28.65
N LYS A 12 -17.57 7.98 -28.29
CA LYS A 12 -16.12 7.82 -28.43
C LYS A 12 -15.58 6.63 -27.63
N VAL A 13 -16.05 6.44 -26.39
CA VAL A 13 -15.66 5.30 -25.56
C VAL A 13 -16.08 3.99 -26.23
N LEU A 14 -17.30 3.92 -26.75
CA LEU A 14 -17.82 2.74 -27.43
C LEU A 14 -17.11 2.46 -28.76
N GLU A 15 -16.83 3.48 -29.58
CA GLU A 15 -16.05 3.35 -30.81
C GLU A 15 -14.68 2.74 -30.53
N ASN A 16 -13.93 3.33 -29.59
CA ASN A 16 -12.62 2.82 -29.19
C ASN A 16 -12.72 1.36 -28.71
N PHE A 17 -13.71 1.04 -27.88
CA PHE A 17 -13.91 -0.31 -27.38
C PHE A 17 -14.19 -1.32 -28.51
N LEU A 18 -15.06 -0.98 -29.46
CA LEU A 18 -15.42 -1.82 -30.61
C LEU A 18 -14.27 -1.99 -31.62
N GLU A 19 -13.40 -0.99 -31.75
CA GLU A 19 -12.19 -1.08 -32.56
C GLU A 19 -11.14 -1.99 -31.94
N GLU A 20 -10.90 -1.87 -30.64
CA GLU A 20 -9.90 -2.65 -29.92
C GLU A 20 -10.32 -4.12 -29.73
N ASN A 21 -11.62 -4.41 -29.59
CA ASN A 21 -12.12 -5.74 -29.24
C ASN A 21 -12.91 -6.37 -30.40
N ARG A 22 -12.24 -6.77 -31.49
CA ARG A 22 -12.93 -7.43 -32.63
C ARG A 22 -12.82 -8.97 -32.56
N PRO A 23 -13.95 -9.72 -32.60
CA PRO A 23 -15.33 -9.25 -32.66
C PRO A 23 -15.91 -8.91 -31.27
N ALA A 24 -16.52 -7.74 -31.15
CA ALA A 24 -17.14 -7.30 -29.90
C ALA A 24 -18.52 -7.93 -29.76
N GLU A 25 -18.80 -8.51 -28.60
CA GLU A 25 -20.12 -9.04 -28.26
C GLU A 25 -21.02 -7.94 -27.70
N LEU A 26 -22.34 -8.07 -27.90
CA LEU A 26 -23.33 -7.13 -27.40
C LEU A 26 -23.21 -6.91 -25.90
N ILE A 27 -23.12 -8.00 -25.12
CA ILE A 27 -23.04 -7.92 -23.66
C ILE A 27 -21.78 -7.19 -23.21
N ASN A 28 -20.61 -7.51 -23.78
CA ASN A 28 -19.35 -6.85 -23.40
C ASN A 28 -19.38 -5.35 -23.74
N THR A 29 -19.96 -5.00 -24.89
CA THR A 29 -20.14 -3.60 -25.30
C THR A 29 -21.09 -2.86 -24.37
N TYR A 30 -22.19 -3.51 -23.97
CA TYR A 30 -23.13 -2.96 -23.01
C TYR A 30 -22.50 -2.79 -21.61
N LEU A 31 -21.68 -3.74 -21.17
CA LEU A 31 -20.92 -3.64 -19.92
C LEU A 31 -19.97 -2.43 -19.93
N CYS A 32 -19.27 -2.19 -21.05
CA CYS A 32 -18.45 -0.98 -21.23
C CYS A 32 -19.30 0.30 -21.14
N PHE A 33 -20.47 0.34 -21.80
CA PHE A 33 -21.38 1.48 -21.72
C PHE A 33 -21.83 1.78 -20.29
N ILE A 34 -22.27 0.76 -19.53
CA ILE A 34 -22.76 0.98 -18.15
C ILE A 34 -21.62 1.31 -17.18
N GLU A 35 -20.42 0.78 -17.40
CA GLU A 35 -19.24 1.14 -16.63
C GLU A 35 -18.98 2.64 -16.72
N GLU A 36 -18.98 3.20 -17.93
CA GLU A 36 -18.80 4.63 -18.16
C GLU A 36 -20.01 5.44 -17.66
N LYS A 37 -21.23 5.03 -18.02
CA LYS A 37 -22.47 5.74 -17.66
C LYS A 37 -22.65 5.92 -16.15
N PHE A 38 -22.25 4.94 -15.36
CA PHE A 38 -22.35 4.98 -13.91
C PHE A 38 -21.01 5.29 -13.22
N ASN A 39 -19.96 5.61 -13.99
CA ASN A 39 -18.60 5.87 -13.50
C ASN A 39 -18.14 4.78 -12.50
N LEU A 40 -18.36 3.52 -12.87
CA LEU A 40 -17.96 2.39 -12.06
C LEU A 40 -16.44 2.27 -12.11
N GLN A 41 -15.84 1.94 -10.98
CA GLN A 41 -14.39 1.69 -10.91
C GLN A 41 -14.14 0.38 -10.17
N PRO A 42 -14.54 -0.76 -10.77
CA PRO A 42 -14.45 -2.04 -10.09
C PRO A 42 -13.03 -2.31 -9.62
N VAL A 43 -12.91 -2.86 -8.41
CA VAL A 43 -11.63 -3.24 -7.85
C VAL A 43 -11.70 -4.63 -7.26
N ILE A 44 -10.66 -5.41 -7.50
CA ILE A 44 -10.46 -6.70 -6.86
C ILE A 44 -9.58 -6.52 -5.63
N PHE A 45 -10.00 -7.16 -4.53
CA PHE A 45 -9.17 -7.34 -3.35
C PHE A 45 -8.73 -8.81 -3.27
N PRO A 46 -7.50 -9.14 -3.73
CA PRO A 46 -7.07 -10.53 -3.88
C PRO A 46 -7.02 -11.32 -2.57
N LYS A 47 -6.80 -10.65 -1.44
CA LYS A 47 -6.69 -11.29 -0.12
C LYS A 47 -8.01 -11.92 0.33
N GLU A 48 -9.12 -11.21 0.14
CA GLU A 48 -10.46 -11.72 0.44
C GLU A 48 -11.10 -12.48 -0.72
N LYS A 49 -10.48 -12.39 -1.91
CA LYS A 49 -11.02 -12.91 -3.15
C LYS A 49 -12.39 -12.31 -3.50
N THR A 50 -12.55 -11.02 -3.24
CA THR A 50 -13.80 -10.29 -3.50
C THR A 50 -13.56 -9.15 -4.49
N ILE A 51 -14.53 -8.91 -5.36
CA ILE A 51 -14.61 -7.78 -6.28
C ILE A 51 -15.65 -6.81 -5.75
N TYR A 52 -15.26 -5.55 -5.65
CA TYR A 52 -16.09 -4.45 -5.16
C TYR A 52 -16.34 -3.44 -6.28
N GLN A 53 -17.42 -2.66 -6.14
CA GLN A 53 -17.80 -1.63 -7.12
C GLN A 53 -16.76 -0.50 -7.23
N SER A 54 -16.10 -0.15 -6.12
CA SER A 54 -15.11 0.94 -6.06
C SER A 54 -14.09 0.72 -4.94
N ALA A 55 -12.96 1.43 -5.03
CA ALA A 55 -11.97 1.47 -3.95
C ALA A 55 -12.54 2.09 -2.67
N GLU A 56 -13.40 3.10 -2.81
CA GLU A 56 -14.08 3.79 -1.72
C GLU A 56 -15.06 2.87 -1.00
N ASP A 57 -15.87 2.11 -1.73
CA ASP A 57 -16.77 1.12 -1.15
C ASP A 57 -16.01 0.03 -0.42
N THR A 58 -14.91 -0.46 -1.02
CA THR A 58 -14.02 -1.42 -0.38
C THR A 58 -13.50 -0.89 0.95
N VAL A 59 -12.99 0.35 0.97
CA VAL A 59 -12.49 0.98 2.20
C VAL A 59 -13.60 1.08 3.23
N ARG A 60 -14.79 1.56 2.86
CA ARG A 60 -15.91 1.70 3.80
C ARG A 60 -16.28 0.36 4.45
N ILE A 61 -16.35 -0.71 3.67
CA ILE A 61 -16.69 -2.06 4.18
C ILE A 61 -15.57 -2.57 5.09
N MET A 62 -14.32 -2.52 4.62
CA MET A 62 -13.16 -3.02 5.37
C MET A 62 -12.88 -2.23 6.66
N GLU A 63 -13.17 -0.92 6.69
CA GLU A 63 -13.09 -0.12 7.91
C GLU A 63 -14.14 -0.50 8.92
N LYS A 64 -15.37 -0.77 8.49
CA LYS A 64 -16.46 -1.21 9.37
C LYS A 64 -16.18 -2.56 10.02
N GLU A 65 -15.31 -3.36 9.39
CA GLU A 65 -14.87 -4.67 9.86
C GLU A 65 -13.51 -4.63 10.60
N ASP A 66 -12.94 -3.44 10.84
CA ASP A 66 -11.62 -3.25 11.47
C ASP A 66 -10.45 -3.99 10.76
N LYS A 67 -10.55 -4.16 9.43
CA LYS A 67 -9.59 -4.95 8.62
C LYS A 67 -8.51 -4.13 7.91
N ILE A 68 -8.56 -2.79 7.98
CA ILE A 68 -7.57 -1.93 7.31
C ILE A 68 -6.44 -1.55 8.27
N TRP A 69 -6.80 -1.03 9.45
CA TRP A 69 -5.84 -0.44 10.38
C TRP A 69 -6.25 -0.58 11.85
N HIS A 70 -5.28 -0.43 12.74
CA HIS A 70 -5.49 -0.28 14.18
C HIS A 70 -4.74 0.94 14.70
N GLU A 71 -5.34 1.66 15.64
CA GLU A 71 -4.68 2.74 16.37
C GLU A 71 -3.79 2.16 17.48
N THR A 72 -2.56 2.64 17.59
CA THR A 72 -1.62 2.19 18.62
C THR A 72 -0.70 3.33 19.07
N GLU A 73 -0.18 3.25 20.30
CA GLU A 73 0.78 4.21 20.83
C GLU A 73 2.20 3.61 20.76
N ILE A 74 3.12 4.34 20.14
CA ILE A 74 4.54 4.02 20.18
C ILE A 74 5.30 4.99 21.07
N LYS A 75 6.33 4.47 21.73
CA LYS A 75 7.31 5.27 22.48
C LYS A 75 8.57 5.44 21.65
N ILE A 76 8.78 6.65 21.14
CA ILE A 76 9.97 7.02 20.37
C ILE A 76 11.06 7.45 21.34
N ASN A 77 12.11 6.65 21.47
CA ASN A 77 13.28 7.00 22.27
C ASN A 77 14.34 7.66 21.37
N PHE A 78 14.92 8.76 21.85
CA PHE A 78 16.06 9.39 21.19
C PHE A 78 17.34 8.68 21.62
N GLY A 79 18.24 8.41 20.67
CA GLY A 79 19.47 7.66 20.92
C GLY A 79 20.29 8.23 22.08
N HIS A 80 20.81 7.33 22.92
CA HIS A 80 21.59 7.68 24.10
C HIS A 80 22.94 8.31 23.72
N SER A 81 23.42 9.23 24.56
CA SER A 81 24.83 9.58 24.60
C SER A 81 25.65 8.31 24.90
N SER A 82 26.81 8.15 24.26
CA SER A 82 27.70 7.00 24.48
C SER A 82 28.18 6.88 25.93
N VAL A 83 28.20 8.00 26.66
CA VAL A 83 28.66 8.16 28.05
C VAL A 83 27.65 9.08 28.73
N ASN A 84 27.34 8.86 30.00
CA ASN A 84 26.44 9.69 30.82
C ASN A 84 27.04 9.92 32.22
N ASP A 85 26.35 10.69 33.07
CA ASP A 85 26.83 11.05 34.41
C ASP A 85 26.95 9.86 35.38
N GLU A 86 26.25 8.75 35.09
CA GLU A 86 26.30 7.51 35.88
C GLU A 86 27.37 6.54 35.38
N THR A 87 28.04 6.83 34.25
CA THR A 87 29.09 5.98 33.68
C THR A 87 30.31 5.95 34.60
N LYS A 88 30.73 4.76 35.03
CA LYS A 88 31.91 4.57 35.89
C LYS A 88 33.11 4.03 35.13
N LYS A 89 32.86 3.46 33.96
CA LYS A 89 33.86 2.82 33.11
C LYS A 89 33.52 3.06 31.65
N ILE A 90 34.54 3.38 30.86
CA ILE A 90 34.40 3.57 29.42
C ILE A 90 35.31 2.61 28.66
N TYR A 91 34.83 2.21 27.49
CA TYR A 91 35.52 1.39 26.51
C TYR A 91 35.76 2.23 25.26
N ILE A 92 37.01 2.40 24.86
CA ILE A 92 37.44 3.29 23.78
C ILE A 92 38.02 2.46 22.64
N CYS A 93 37.49 2.66 21.44
CA CYS A 93 38.09 2.11 20.22
C CYS A 93 39.42 2.83 19.96
N PRO A 94 40.56 2.12 19.91
CA PRO A 94 41.88 2.75 19.82
C PRO A 94 42.19 3.26 18.40
N PHE A 95 41.36 2.88 17.42
CA PHE A 95 41.50 3.31 16.03
C PHE A 95 40.73 4.60 15.77
N THR A 96 39.44 4.62 16.14
CA THR A 96 38.52 5.75 15.82
C THR A 96 38.30 6.71 16.99
N GLY A 97 38.76 6.37 18.20
CA GLY A 97 38.43 7.12 19.42
C GLY A 97 36.98 7.00 19.88
N LYS A 98 36.14 6.17 19.22
CA LYS A 98 34.74 5.98 19.62
C LYS A 98 34.63 5.37 21.00
N VAL A 99 33.81 5.97 21.86
CA VAL A 99 33.63 5.59 23.27
C VAL A 99 32.29 4.91 23.51
N PHE A 100 32.27 3.97 24.46
CA PHE A 100 31.09 3.27 24.97
C PHE A 100 31.15 3.23 26.50
N GLY A 101 30.10 3.67 27.18
CA GLY A 101 29.96 3.60 28.63
C GLY A 101 29.51 2.22 29.11
N ASP A 102 29.88 1.88 30.34
CA ASP A 102 29.52 0.62 30.99
C ASP A 102 28.02 0.45 31.29
N ASN A 103 27.26 1.54 31.22
CA ASN A 103 25.83 1.59 31.53
C ASN A 103 24.96 2.06 30.36
N THR A 104 25.53 2.36 29.19
CA THR A 104 24.78 2.92 28.04
C THR A 104 24.35 1.87 27.02
N ASN A 105 24.83 0.63 27.16
CA ASN A 105 24.47 -0.53 26.34
C ASN A 105 24.14 -1.73 27.25
N PRO A 106 23.23 -2.64 26.85
CA PRO A 106 22.93 -3.86 27.63
C PRO A 106 24.17 -4.72 27.91
N ASN A 107 25.07 -4.84 26.92
CA ASN A 107 26.42 -5.38 27.10
C ASN A 107 27.45 -4.47 26.39
N PRO A 108 28.14 -3.59 27.14
CA PRO A 108 29.10 -2.63 26.59
C PRO A 108 30.29 -3.27 25.87
N GLN A 109 30.76 -4.43 26.36
CA GLN A 109 31.89 -5.13 25.77
C GLN A 109 31.52 -5.69 24.39
N ASP A 110 30.36 -6.34 24.28
CA ASP A 110 29.87 -6.86 22.99
C ASP A 110 29.68 -5.72 21.98
N ALA A 111 29.11 -4.59 22.43
CA ALA A 111 28.88 -3.42 21.58
C ALA A 111 30.20 -2.86 20.99
N ILE A 112 31.27 -2.76 21.80
CA ILE A 112 32.58 -2.33 21.29
C ILE A 112 33.26 -3.44 20.45
N TYR A 113 33.10 -4.71 20.82
CA TYR A 113 33.63 -5.84 20.05
C TYR A 113 33.04 -5.90 18.63
N ASP A 114 31.74 -5.71 18.50
CA ASP A 114 31.04 -5.64 17.21
C ASP A 114 31.48 -4.42 16.40
N TRP A 115 31.66 -3.28 17.07
CA TRP A 115 32.15 -2.07 16.41
C TRP A 115 33.58 -2.22 15.88
N VAL A 116 34.52 -2.67 16.71
CA VAL A 116 35.93 -2.84 16.33
C VAL A 116 36.10 -3.86 15.19
N SER A 117 35.23 -4.87 15.13
CA SER A 117 35.19 -5.85 14.04
C SER A 117 34.81 -5.23 12.69
N LYS A 118 33.93 -4.22 12.70
CA LYS A 118 33.43 -3.53 11.49
C LYS A 118 34.19 -2.22 11.21
N CYS A 119 35.03 -1.77 12.14
CA CYS A 119 35.75 -0.50 12.07
C CYS A 119 36.58 -0.35 10.78
N PRO A 120 36.30 0.64 9.93
CA PRO A 120 37.01 0.82 8.67
C PRO A 120 38.49 1.17 8.88
N GLU A 121 38.82 1.89 9.95
CA GLU A 121 40.19 2.29 10.32
C GLU A 121 40.99 1.18 11.02
N ASN A 122 40.36 0.03 11.32
CA ASN A 122 41.06 -1.12 11.88
C ASN A 122 41.66 -1.98 10.74
N THR A 123 42.94 -1.74 10.46
CA THR A 123 43.72 -2.48 9.47
C THR A 123 44.50 -3.65 10.06
N GLU A 124 44.57 -3.75 11.40
CA GLU A 124 45.30 -4.80 12.08
C GLU A 124 44.59 -6.14 12.00
N ARG A 125 45.32 -7.19 11.61
CA ARG A 125 44.80 -8.56 11.49
C ARG A 125 45.67 -9.58 12.18
N VAL A 126 45.04 -10.57 12.82
CA VAL A 126 45.68 -11.77 13.38
C VAL A 126 44.90 -12.99 12.86
N GLY A 127 45.60 -13.91 12.20
CA GLY A 127 44.95 -15.08 11.58
C GLY A 127 43.90 -14.74 10.51
N GLY A 128 44.06 -13.61 9.80
CA GLY A 128 43.13 -13.14 8.77
C GLY A 128 41.90 -12.39 9.31
N LEU A 129 41.64 -12.41 10.62
CA LEU A 129 40.56 -11.69 11.28
C LEU A 129 41.05 -10.35 11.84
N ARG A 130 40.19 -9.33 11.85
CA ARG A 130 40.49 -8.02 12.44
C ARG A 130 40.73 -8.15 13.94
N VAL A 131 41.77 -7.48 14.44
CA VAL A 131 42.11 -7.49 15.87
C VAL A 131 41.01 -6.81 16.66
N LYS A 132 40.54 -7.48 17.72
CA LYS A 132 39.47 -7.01 18.59
C LYS A 132 40.04 -6.50 19.91
N ARG A 133 40.68 -5.32 19.88
CA ARG A 133 41.22 -4.66 21.07
C ARG A 133 40.51 -3.33 21.34
N PHE A 134 40.37 -2.99 22.61
CA PHE A 134 39.89 -1.69 23.05
C PHE A 134 40.59 -1.25 24.33
N PHE A 135 40.65 0.06 24.53
CA PHE A 135 41.16 0.65 25.75
C PHE A 135 40.03 0.77 26.78
N VAL A 136 40.29 0.39 28.02
CA VAL A 136 39.34 0.52 29.13
C VAL A 136 39.85 1.59 30.06
N SER A 137 39.02 2.58 30.37
CA SER A 137 39.34 3.61 31.36
C SER A 137 38.27 3.69 32.43
N GLU A 138 38.71 3.80 33.68
CA GLU A 138 37.90 4.12 34.87
C GLU A 138 38.25 5.52 35.40
N ASP A 139 39.06 6.29 34.66
CA ASP A 139 39.50 7.63 35.06
C ASP A 139 38.33 8.62 35.01
N PRO A 140 37.91 9.19 36.16
CA PRO A 140 36.78 10.11 36.21
C PRO A 140 36.94 11.36 35.35
N ASP A 141 38.15 11.87 35.16
CA ASP A 141 38.39 13.09 34.39
C ASP A 141 38.32 12.83 32.89
N VAL A 142 38.83 11.67 32.45
CA VAL A 142 38.67 11.19 31.07
C VAL A 142 37.18 10.92 30.78
N ILE A 143 36.47 10.25 31.69
CA ILE A 143 35.03 9.96 31.53
C ILE A 143 34.23 11.25 31.40
N LYS A 144 34.48 12.24 32.26
CA LYS A 144 33.82 13.56 32.20
C LYS A 144 34.05 14.29 30.88
N SER A 145 35.21 14.10 30.24
CA SER A 145 35.50 14.71 28.93
C SER A 145 34.61 14.16 27.81
N TYR A 146 34.11 12.93 27.95
CA TYR A 146 33.24 12.25 26.98
C TYR A 146 31.75 12.38 27.27
N ILE A 147 31.37 12.96 28.40
CA ILE A 147 29.97 13.31 28.69
C ILE A 147 29.58 14.43 27.73
N ASP A 148 28.76 14.09 26.73
CA ASP A 148 28.26 15.05 25.74
C ASP A 148 27.22 15.97 26.39
N LYS A 149 27.69 17.01 27.08
CA LYS A 149 26.86 18.01 27.78
C LYS A 149 25.94 18.79 26.83
N THR A 150 26.15 18.70 25.52
CA THR A 150 25.36 19.40 24.50
C THR A 150 24.16 18.58 24.01
N LYS A 151 24.16 17.26 24.22
CA LYS A 151 22.99 16.41 23.95
C LYS A 151 22.11 16.32 25.18
N THR A 152 21.28 17.34 25.36
CA THR A 152 20.13 17.26 26.27
C THR A 152 19.39 15.95 26.02
N ARG A 153 19.18 15.15 27.09
CA ARG A 153 18.37 13.93 27.08
C ARG A 153 16.99 14.32 26.55
N LYS A 154 16.73 14.09 25.25
CA LYS A 154 15.40 14.32 24.71
C LYS A 154 14.52 13.24 25.31
N GLU A 155 13.53 13.66 26.09
CA GLU A 155 12.56 12.75 26.67
C GLU A 155 11.90 11.95 25.55
N SER A 156 11.62 10.69 25.84
CA SER A 156 10.91 9.82 24.92
C SER A 156 9.55 10.42 24.58
N ILE A 157 9.22 10.52 23.29
CA ILE A 157 7.93 11.01 22.86
C ILE A 157 6.98 9.83 22.67
N LYS A 158 5.83 9.89 23.32
CA LYS A 158 4.69 9.03 23.00
C LYS A 158 3.99 9.59 21.77
N LYS A 159 3.74 8.75 20.78
CA LYS A 159 3.05 9.14 19.55
C LYS A 159 2.02 8.08 19.18
N VAL A 160 0.79 8.54 18.97
CA VAL A 160 -0.27 7.71 18.36
C VAL A 160 0.05 7.54 16.88
N VAL A 161 0.00 6.30 16.42
CA VAL A 161 0.26 5.88 15.04
C VAL A 161 -0.78 4.85 14.62
N TYR A 162 -0.88 4.64 13.31
CA TYR A 162 -1.84 3.71 12.72
C TYR A 162 -1.07 2.53 12.11
N SER A 163 -1.35 1.32 12.57
CA SER A 163 -0.74 0.10 12.04
C SER A 163 -1.63 -0.51 10.96
N SER A 164 -1.08 -0.83 9.80
CA SER A 164 -1.78 -1.58 8.75
C SER A 164 -1.97 -3.04 9.17
N VAL A 165 -3.21 -3.53 9.13
CA VAL A 165 -3.53 -4.94 9.42
C VAL A 165 -2.91 -5.89 8.37
N LEU A 166 -2.67 -5.39 7.16
CA LEU A 166 -2.19 -6.20 6.05
C LEU A 166 -0.67 -6.35 6.01
N SER A 167 0.08 -5.33 6.43
CA SER A 167 1.56 -5.33 6.37
C SER A 167 2.26 -5.16 7.72
N GLY A 168 1.56 -4.72 8.76
CA GLY A 168 2.16 -4.30 10.03
C GLY A 168 2.90 -2.96 9.95
N LYS A 169 2.97 -2.30 8.78
CA LYS A 169 3.60 -0.98 8.64
C LYS A 169 2.90 0.05 9.51
N LEU A 170 3.68 0.96 10.09
CA LEU A 170 3.19 2.06 10.91
C LEU A 170 3.13 3.35 10.11
N PHE A 171 2.02 4.06 10.23
CA PHE A 171 1.73 5.32 9.55
C PHE A 171 1.43 6.40 10.57
N ASN A 172 1.73 7.64 10.20
CA ASN A 172 1.48 8.82 11.03
C ASN A 172 0.03 9.33 10.98
N SER A 173 -0.78 8.86 10.03
CA SER A 173 -2.17 9.25 9.84
C SER A 173 -2.99 8.08 9.31
N LYS A 174 -4.31 8.12 9.53
CA LYS A 174 -5.27 7.12 9.03
C LYS A 174 -5.32 7.14 7.50
N GLU A 175 -5.33 8.33 6.92
CA GLU A 175 -5.41 8.57 5.47
C GLU A 175 -4.23 7.92 4.75
N SER A 176 -3.01 8.02 5.31
CA SER A 176 -1.83 7.37 4.72
C SER A 176 -1.92 5.85 4.70
N VAL A 177 -2.63 5.23 5.66
CA VAL A 177 -2.87 3.77 5.62
C VAL A 177 -3.85 3.42 4.51
N ILE A 178 -4.91 4.21 4.37
CA ILE A 178 -5.95 4.02 3.36
C ILE A 178 -5.36 4.18 1.95
N ASP A 179 -4.53 5.19 1.74
CA ASP A 179 -3.87 5.41 0.44
C ASP A 179 -2.92 4.25 0.09
N ASP A 180 -2.16 3.76 1.07
CA ASP A 180 -1.31 2.58 0.87
C ASP A 180 -2.14 1.33 0.58
N PHE A 181 -3.30 1.17 1.25
CA PHE A 181 -4.26 0.11 1.01
C PHE A 181 -4.76 0.15 -0.44
N LYS A 182 -5.32 1.28 -0.88
CA LYS A 182 -5.86 1.46 -2.24
C LYS A 182 -4.81 1.21 -3.32
N ARG A 183 -3.58 1.68 -3.11
CA ARG A 183 -2.50 1.58 -4.10
C ARG A 183 -1.91 0.18 -4.23
N ASN A 184 -1.73 -0.52 -3.11
CA ASN A 184 -0.91 -1.74 -3.11
C ASN A 184 -1.73 -3.03 -3.02
N TYR A 185 -2.98 -2.96 -2.55
CA TYR A 185 -3.78 -4.15 -2.23
C TYR A 185 -5.02 -4.30 -3.09
N LEU A 186 -5.46 -3.23 -3.74
CA LEU A 186 -6.55 -3.26 -4.70
C LEU A 186 -5.98 -3.26 -6.11
N LYS A 187 -6.58 -4.03 -7.02
CA LYS A 187 -6.31 -3.91 -8.45
C LYS A 187 -7.57 -3.45 -9.15
N LYS A 188 -7.44 -2.51 -10.08
CA LYS A 188 -8.55 -2.07 -10.92
C LYS A 188 -8.93 -3.18 -11.90
N LEU A 189 -10.22 -3.27 -12.19
CA LEU A 189 -10.79 -4.14 -13.21
C LEU A 189 -11.81 -3.33 -14.01
N SER A 190 -11.99 -3.68 -15.27
CA SER A 190 -13.17 -3.28 -16.02
C SER A 190 -14.37 -4.18 -15.70
N LEU A 191 -15.57 -3.72 -16.01
CA LEU A 191 -16.77 -4.52 -15.79
C LEU A 191 -16.82 -5.77 -16.69
N VAL A 192 -16.22 -5.68 -17.89
CA VAL A 192 -16.01 -6.83 -18.79
C VAL A 192 -15.07 -7.85 -18.14
N GLU A 193 -13.99 -7.40 -17.49
CA GLU A 193 -13.09 -8.29 -16.77
C GLU A 193 -13.79 -8.95 -15.58
N VAL A 194 -14.67 -8.23 -14.87
CA VAL A 194 -15.45 -8.78 -13.74
C VAL A 194 -16.28 -9.99 -14.18
N GLN A 195 -16.96 -9.93 -15.33
CA GLN A 195 -17.74 -11.06 -15.86
C GLN A 195 -16.87 -12.31 -16.09
N ASN A 196 -15.61 -12.12 -16.46
CA ASN A 196 -14.68 -13.20 -16.77
C ASN A 196 -13.98 -13.78 -15.51
N GLN A 197 -14.18 -13.20 -14.32
CA GLN A 197 -13.54 -13.66 -13.08
C GLN A 197 -14.34 -14.75 -12.36
N ASN A 198 -14.08 -16.02 -12.70
CA ASN A 198 -14.72 -17.16 -12.02
C ASN A 198 -14.15 -17.51 -10.63
N LYS A 199 -13.01 -16.92 -10.25
CA LYS A 199 -12.29 -17.27 -9.00
C LYS A 199 -12.60 -16.34 -7.83
N PHE A 200 -13.33 -15.26 -8.09
CA PHE A 200 -13.57 -14.19 -7.14
C PHE A 200 -15.07 -14.00 -6.95
N GLN A 201 -15.48 -13.69 -5.73
CA GLN A 201 -16.86 -13.37 -5.42
C GLN A 201 -17.11 -11.89 -5.72
N ILE A 202 -18.27 -11.56 -6.29
CA ILE A 202 -18.69 -10.18 -6.44
C ILE A 202 -19.43 -9.79 -5.15
N GLU A 203 -19.09 -8.64 -4.57
CA GLU A 203 -19.78 -8.10 -3.41
C GLU A 203 -21.29 -7.97 -3.68
N GLU A 204 -22.11 -8.27 -2.68
CA GLU A 204 -23.55 -8.48 -2.86
C GLU A 204 -24.28 -7.27 -3.45
N HIS A 205 -24.01 -6.06 -2.96
CA HIS A 205 -24.61 -4.85 -3.50
C HIS A 205 -24.17 -4.60 -4.95
N PHE A 206 -22.89 -4.80 -5.25
CA PHE A 206 -22.37 -4.66 -6.60
C PHE A 206 -22.96 -5.71 -7.57
N LEU A 207 -23.09 -6.96 -7.12
CA LEU A 207 -23.73 -8.02 -7.90
C LEU A 207 -25.19 -7.68 -8.21
N ALA A 208 -25.95 -7.24 -7.20
CA ALA A 208 -27.34 -6.83 -7.37
C ALA A 208 -27.47 -5.66 -8.36
N PHE A 209 -26.52 -4.71 -8.34
CA PHE A 209 -26.46 -3.64 -9.32
C PHE A 209 -26.25 -4.19 -10.74
N ILE A 210 -25.27 -5.07 -10.96
CA ILE A 210 -24.98 -5.65 -12.28
C ILE A 210 -26.20 -6.42 -12.81
N GLN A 211 -26.79 -7.28 -11.99
CA GLN A 211 -27.99 -8.06 -12.35
C GLN A 211 -29.16 -7.15 -12.74
N LYS A 212 -29.35 -6.03 -12.02
CA LYS A 212 -30.37 -5.05 -12.35
C LYS A 212 -30.10 -4.35 -13.70
N GLN A 213 -28.86 -4.17 -14.11
CA GLN A 213 -28.53 -3.54 -15.39
C GLN A 213 -28.60 -4.52 -16.56
N LEU A 214 -28.27 -5.80 -16.36
CA LEU A 214 -28.35 -6.87 -17.37
C LEU A 214 -29.78 -7.36 -17.65
N ALA A 215 -30.79 -6.53 -17.43
CA ALA A 215 -32.16 -6.85 -17.78
C ALA A 215 -32.39 -6.64 -19.29
N GLU A 216 -33.17 -7.55 -19.91
CA GLU A 216 -33.41 -7.57 -21.36
C GLU A 216 -33.93 -6.23 -21.87
N ASP A 217 -34.91 -5.62 -21.18
CA ASP A 217 -35.49 -4.33 -21.54
C ASP A 217 -34.45 -3.20 -21.64
N LYS A 218 -33.40 -3.24 -20.82
CA LYS A 218 -32.32 -2.25 -20.83
C LYS A 218 -31.31 -2.47 -21.94
N ILE A 219 -31.03 -3.74 -22.25
CA ILE A 219 -30.16 -4.12 -23.36
C ILE A 219 -30.84 -3.76 -24.68
N THR A 220 -32.13 -4.10 -24.83
CA THR A 220 -32.93 -3.69 -25.99
C THR A 220 -32.94 -2.17 -26.15
N SER A 221 -33.21 -1.44 -25.06
CA SER A 221 -33.18 0.04 -25.09
C SER A 221 -31.81 0.60 -25.49
N PHE A 222 -30.71 -0.11 -25.21
CA PHE A 222 -29.36 0.28 -25.60
C PHE A 222 -29.11 0.01 -27.08
N VAL A 223 -29.51 -1.15 -27.59
CA VAL A 223 -29.43 -1.48 -29.01
C VAL A 223 -30.24 -0.51 -29.86
N GLU A 224 -31.47 -0.19 -29.45
CA GLU A 224 -32.31 0.82 -30.10
C GLU A 224 -31.64 2.19 -30.13
N ALA A 225 -31.00 2.60 -29.03
CA ALA A 225 -30.29 3.88 -28.97
C ALA A 225 -29.02 3.91 -29.84
N LEU A 226 -28.33 2.77 -30.00
CA LEU A 226 -27.20 2.65 -30.93
C LEU A 226 -27.66 2.62 -32.39
N ALA A 227 -28.81 2.02 -32.69
CA ALA A 227 -29.37 1.98 -34.04
C ALA A 227 -29.74 3.38 -34.57
N ASP A 228 -30.03 4.32 -33.67
CA ASP A 228 -30.22 5.75 -34.01
C ASP A 228 -28.91 6.45 -34.45
N CYS A 229 -27.75 5.77 -34.35
CA CYS A 229 -26.43 6.32 -34.68
C CYS A 229 -25.81 5.55 -35.87
N GLU A 230 -25.62 6.22 -37.01
CA GLU A 230 -25.15 5.59 -38.25
C GLU A 230 -23.81 4.86 -38.09
N GLU A 231 -22.92 5.35 -37.23
CA GLU A 231 -21.59 4.78 -37.01
C GLU A 231 -21.63 3.37 -36.39
N PHE A 232 -22.70 3.04 -35.66
CA PHE A 232 -22.82 1.77 -34.93
C PHE A 232 -23.70 0.73 -35.64
N LEU A 233 -24.40 1.11 -36.71
CA LEU A 233 -25.31 0.23 -37.46
C LEU A 233 -24.66 -1.12 -37.85
N PRO A 234 -23.42 -1.18 -38.38
CA PRO A 234 -22.82 -2.47 -38.76
C PRO A 234 -22.63 -3.44 -37.59
N TYR A 235 -22.47 -2.92 -36.37
CA TYR A 235 -22.34 -3.74 -35.17
C TYR A 235 -23.71 -4.19 -34.67
N VAL A 236 -24.71 -3.31 -34.72
CA VAL A 236 -26.09 -3.62 -34.35
C VAL A 236 -26.67 -4.72 -35.23
N GLU A 237 -26.56 -4.57 -36.56
CA GLU A 237 -27.02 -5.58 -37.53
C GLU A 237 -26.39 -6.94 -37.22
N ARG A 238 -25.08 -6.96 -37.00
CA ARG A 238 -24.36 -8.19 -36.64
C ARG A 238 -24.87 -8.85 -35.36
N TRP A 239 -25.21 -8.09 -34.34
CA TRP A 239 -25.70 -8.67 -33.08
C TRP A 239 -27.12 -9.22 -33.21
N VAL A 240 -27.99 -8.51 -33.95
CA VAL A 240 -29.37 -8.94 -34.18
C VAL A 240 -29.40 -10.17 -35.10
N GLU A 241 -28.61 -10.18 -36.17
CA GLU A 241 -28.52 -11.31 -37.10
C GLU A 241 -27.86 -12.55 -36.50
N ALA A 242 -27.06 -12.40 -35.44
CA ALA A 242 -26.42 -13.52 -34.75
C ALA A 242 -27.35 -14.23 -33.75
N GLU A 243 -28.53 -13.67 -33.45
CA GLU A 243 -29.55 -14.29 -32.59
C GLU A 243 -30.54 -15.18 -33.37
N ASP A 244 -30.51 -15.17 -34.71
CA ASP A 244 -31.25 -16.05 -35.63
C ASP A 244 -30.44 -17.28 -36.08
#